data_AF-A0A0U3QHX6-F1
#
_entry.id   AF-A0A0U3QHX6-F1
#
_cell.length_a   1.000
_cell.length_b   1.000
_cell.length_c   1.000
_cell.angle_alpha   90.00
_cell.angle_beta   90.00
_cell.angle_gamma   90.00
#
_symmetry.space_group_name_H-M   'P 1'
#
loop_
_entity.id
_entity.type
_entity.pdbx_description
1 polymer ?
#
loop_
_entity_poly.entity_id
_entity_poly.type
_entity_poly.pdbx_seq_one_letter_code
_entity_poly.pdbx_strand_id
1 'polypeptide(L)'
;MVLYSGDGTGEAAAAKTSGSPRVSATPDVRVSGSLSGAPSSLPSLLARPVIRPEQAFPSKSVRLKDGSRYERVDLATTTECARGMSQQLAAVARQGKGCVRLTAALFTDADRRSQITVTVVSFRRAEDSGMVFGMASMDPVTYQVVSLDPPAEAGLPTVPPGSPGVFRRLATVRSVVFANGQWGDGSETAEAALTKETEGLLRHVNDTVVAYEEGKGGSL
;
A
#
# COMPACT_ATOMS: atom_id res chain seq x y z
N MET A 1 64.44 1.69 17.55
CA MET A 1 65.06 0.53 16.89
C MET A 1 63.90 -0.34 16.41
N VAL A 2 63.55 -0.51 15.14
CA VAL A 2 64.29 -0.55 13.86
C VAL A 2 63.37 -0.03 12.74
N LEU A 3 63.92 0.69 11.75
CA LEU A 3 63.31 1.04 10.46
C LEU A 3 63.47 -0.12 9.47
N TYR A 4 62.50 -0.40 8.60
CA TYR A 4 62.76 -1.16 7.37
C TYR A 4 61.98 -0.61 6.17
N SER A 5 62.77 -0.07 5.22
CA SER A 5 62.43 0.18 3.83
C SER A 5 62.48 -1.12 3.02
N GLY A 6 61.73 -1.20 1.92
CA GLY A 6 61.82 -2.29 0.96
C GLY A 6 61.24 -1.90 -0.40
N ASP A 7 62.05 -1.22 -1.20
CA ASP A 7 61.89 -1.01 -2.63
C ASP A 7 62.34 -2.28 -3.39
N GLY A 8 61.74 -2.55 -4.55
CA GLY A 8 61.92 -3.79 -5.31
C GLY A 8 61.43 -3.67 -6.74
N THR A 9 62.05 -2.79 -7.51
CA THR A 9 61.98 -2.72 -8.98
C THR A 9 62.52 -4.00 -9.63
N GLY A 10 61.79 -4.53 -10.61
CA GLY A 10 62.26 -5.56 -11.55
C GLY A 10 61.77 -5.25 -12.96
N GLU A 11 62.62 -4.57 -13.74
CA GLU A 11 62.46 -4.32 -15.17
C GLU A 11 63.46 -5.19 -15.95
N ALA A 12 62.99 -5.90 -16.98
CA ALA A 12 63.80 -6.35 -18.10
C ALA A 12 62.92 -6.49 -19.35
N ALA A 13 63.47 -6.02 -20.47
CA ALA A 13 62.77 -5.47 -21.62
C ALA A 13 62.68 -6.39 -22.87
N ALA A 14 62.06 -5.82 -23.93
CA ALA A 14 62.08 -6.15 -25.37
C ALA A 14 61.03 -7.16 -25.90
N ALA A 15 60.36 -7.00 -27.05
CA ALA A 15 60.26 -5.95 -28.07
C ALA A 15 59.09 -6.26 -29.05
N LYS A 16 58.54 -5.20 -29.71
CA LYS A 16 57.81 -5.16 -31.02
C LYS A 16 56.60 -6.09 -31.21
N THR A 17 55.41 -5.66 -31.65
CA THR A 17 55.10 -5.15 -33.00
C THR A 17 53.61 -4.76 -33.07
N SER A 18 53.28 -3.79 -33.93
CA SER A 18 51.94 -3.32 -34.31
C SER A 18 50.90 -4.42 -34.57
N GLY A 19 49.67 -4.15 -34.14
CA GLY A 19 48.45 -4.79 -34.62
C GLY A 19 47.22 -4.10 -34.02
N SER A 20 46.56 -3.23 -34.78
CA SER A 20 45.31 -2.58 -34.38
C SER A 20 44.26 -3.61 -33.95
N PRO A 21 43.61 -3.47 -32.78
CA PRO A 21 42.38 -4.19 -32.54
C PRO A 21 41.30 -3.57 -33.45
N ARG A 22 40.89 -4.38 -34.42
CA ARG A 22 39.72 -4.16 -35.26
C ARG A 22 38.52 -3.93 -34.35
N VAL A 23 37.99 -2.71 -34.36
CA VAL A 23 36.76 -2.34 -33.66
C VAL A 23 35.64 -3.23 -34.20
N SER A 24 35.17 -4.16 -33.38
CA SER A 24 33.91 -4.86 -33.64
C SER A 24 32.80 -3.82 -33.65
N ALA A 25 32.21 -3.62 -34.82
CA ALA A 25 31.03 -2.80 -35.00
C ALA A 25 29.90 -3.37 -34.12
N THR A 26 29.60 -2.70 -33.03
CA THR A 26 28.33 -2.87 -32.33
C THR A 26 27.22 -2.43 -33.28
N PRO A 27 26.10 -3.17 -33.40
CA PRO A 27 24.94 -2.67 -34.10
C PRO A 27 24.46 -1.41 -33.37
N ASP A 28 24.59 -0.26 -34.02
CA ASP A 28 23.94 1.00 -33.63
C ASP A 28 22.43 0.79 -33.85
N VAL A 29 21.74 0.24 -32.85
CA VAL A 29 20.28 0.18 -32.85
C VAL A 29 19.79 1.60 -32.60
N ARG A 30 19.74 2.38 -33.68
CA ARG A 30 18.98 3.62 -33.71
C ARG A 30 17.51 3.25 -33.60
N VAL A 31 17.00 3.30 -32.37
CA VAL A 31 15.56 3.41 -32.14
C VAL A 31 15.16 4.83 -32.56
N SER A 32 15.05 5.06 -33.87
CA SER A 32 14.22 6.13 -34.44
C SER A 32 12.76 5.69 -34.34
N GLY A 33 12.31 5.47 -33.10
CA GLY A 33 10.91 5.29 -32.77
C GLY A 33 10.47 6.56 -32.09
N SER A 34 9.72 7.39 -32.82
CA SER A 34 8.95 8.46 -32.21
C SER A 34 8.12 7.84 -31.08
N LEU A 35 8.48 8.13 -29.82
CA LEU A 35 7.71 7.77 -28.63
C LEU A 35 6.45 8.65 -28.54
N SER A 36 5.73 8.83 -29.64
CA SER A 36 4.37 9.39 -29.68
C SER A 36 3.36 8.27 -29.45
N GLY A 37 3.45 7.66 -28.28
CA GLY A 37 2.55 6.60 -27.84
C GLY A 37 2.31 6.61 -26.33
N ALA A 38 2.75 7.64 -25.61
CA ALA A 38 2.29 7.85 -24.25
C ALA A 38 0.79 8.21 -24.32
N PRO A 39 -0.11 7.45 -23.69
CA PRO A 39 -1.52 7.80 -23.69
C PRO A 39 -1.69 9.17 -23.04
N SER A 40 -2.18 10.14 -23.81
CA SER A 40 -2.43 11.52 -23.38
C SER A 40 -3.49 11.65 -22.27
N SER A 41 -4.01 10.53 -21.78
CA SER A 41 -5.02 10.43 -20.71
C SER A 41 -4.42 10.36 -19.29
N LEU A 42 -3.11 10.09 -19.14
CA LEU A 42 -2.45 10.03 -17.84
C LEU A 42 -2.54 11.32 -16.99
N PRO A 43 -2.43 12.54 -17.56
CA PRO A 43 -2.55 13.76 -16.77
C PRO A 43 -3.92 13.90 -16.08
N SER A 44 -4.98 13.40 -16.72
CA SER A 44 -6.35 13.49 -16.20
C SER A 44 -6.57 12.57 -15.00
N LEU A 45 -5.96 11.38 -14.99
CA LEU A 45 -6.06 10.44 -13.88
C LEU A 45 -5.30 10.92 -12.63
N LEU A 46 -4.14 11.57 -12.82
CA LEU A 46 -3.38 12.18 -11.72
C LEU A 46 -3.98 13.52 -11.25
N ALA A 47 -4.77 14.20 -12.08
CA ALA A 47 -5.50 15.41 -11.71
C ALA A 47 -6.82 15.12 -10.96
N ARG A 48 -7.28 13.86 -10.92
CA ARG A 48 -8.51 13.52 -10.21
C ARG A 48 -8.44 13.92 -8.73
N PRO A 49 -9.53 14.43 -8.15
CA PRO A 49 -9.61 14.68 -6.72
C PRO A 49 -9.31 13.41 -5.91
N VAL A 50 -9.00 13.60 -4.63
CA VAL A 50 -8.90 12.49 -3.68
C VAL A 50 -10.28 11.89 -3.44
N ILE A 51 -10.35 10.56 -3.40
CA ILE A 51 -11.59 9.82 -3.17
C ILE A 51 -12.27 10.28 -1.88
N ARG A 52 -13.60 10.47 -1.95
CA ARG A 52 -14.41 10.83 -0.78
C ARG A 52 -14.80 9.59 0.02
N PRO A 53 -15.09 9.72 1.33
CA PRO A 53 -15.48 8.58 2.16
C PRO A 53 -16.65 7.77 1.58
N GLU A 54 -17.65 8.46 1.04
CA GLU A 54 -18.87 7.87 0.47
C GLU A 54 -18.61 7.19 -0.87
N GLN A 55 -17.49 7.51 -1.53
CA GLN A 55 -17.04 6.85 -2.74
C GLN A 55 -16.17 5.63 -2.43
N ALA A 56 -15.36 5.70 -1.37
CA ALA A 56 -14.55 4.58 -0.90
C ALA A 56 -15.41 3.49 -0.23
N PHE A 57 -16.47 3.89 0.48
CA PHE A 57 -17.36 3.01 1.24
C PHE A 57 -18.84 3.32 0.93
N PRO A 58 -19.30 3.07 -0.31
CA PRO A 58 -20.61 3.53 -0.80
C PRO A 58 -21.80 2.86 -0.11
N SER A 59 -21.64 1.61 0.34
CA SER A 59 -22.72 0.81 0.89
C SER A 59 -22.52 0.56 2.38
N LYS A 60 -23.63 0.48 3.13
CA LYS A 60 -23.63 -0.07 4.48
C LYS A 60 -23.58 -1.59 4.48
N SER A 61 -24.22 -2.24 3.52
CA SER A 61 -24.17 -3.71 3.38
C SER A 61 -23.31 -4.08 2.18
N VAL A 62 -22.34 -4.97 2.40
CA VAL A 62 -21.42 -5.46 1.37
C VAL A 62 -21.67 -6.94 1.15
N ARG A 63 -21.80 -7.33 -0.11
CA ARG A 63 -21.84 -8.74 -0.52
C ARG A 63 -20.65 -9.01 -1.43
N LEU A 64 -19.79 -9.92 -1.01
CA LEU A 64 -18.62 -10.32 -1.78
C LEU A 64 -18.98 -11.33 -2.88
N LYS A 65 -18.06 -11.52 -3.83
CA LYS A 65 -18.23 -12.43 -4.98
C LYS A 65 -18.43 -13.89 -4.55
N ASP A 66 -17.87 -14.29 -3.41
CA ASP A 66 -18.02 -15.64 -2.86
C ASP A 66 -19.33 -15.82 -2.06
N GLY A 67 -20.19 -14.80 -2.04
CA GLY A 67 -21.48 -14.82 -1.36
C GLY A 67 -21.45 -14.32 0.09
N SER A 68 -20.27 -14.11 0.67
CA SER A 68 -20.11 -13.59 2.03
C SER A 68 -20.76 -12.22 2.18
N ARG A 69 -21.31 -11.94 3.36
CA ARG A 69 -22.03 -10.70 3.66
C ARG A 69 -21.41 -10.01 4.86
N TYR A 70 -21.30 -8.69 4.77
CA TYR A 70 -20.78 -7.85 5.81
C TYR A 70 -21.64 -6.60 5.98
N GLU A 71 -21.69 -6.09 7.19
CA GLU A 71 -22.31 -4.82 7.55
C GLU A 71 -21.25 -3.85 8.02
N ARG A 72 -21.25 -2.64 7.44
CA ARG A 72 -20.44 -1.51 7.88
C ARG A 72 -21.12 -0.87 9.09
N VAL A 73 -20.52 -1.07 10.25
CA VAL A 73 -21.03 -0.59 11.54
C VAL A 73 -20.46 0.77 11.93
N ASP A 74 -19.31 1.15 11.38
CA ASP A 74 -18.72 2.48 11.59
C ASP A 74 -18.01 3.02 10.34
N LEU A 75 -17.86 4.34 10.27
CA LEU A 75 -17.09 5.06 9.26
C LEU A 75 -16.49 6.33 9.85
N ALA A 76 -15.17 6.37 9.92
CA ALA A 76 -14.40 7.52 10.37
C ALA A 76 -13.59 8.12 9.20
N THR A 77 -13.47 9.44 9.16
CA THR A 77 -12.62 10.14 8.19
C THR A 77 -11.88 11.29 8.84
N THR A 78 -10.66 11.56 8.39
CA THR A 78 -9.83 12.66 8.88
C THR A 78 -8.85 13.14 7.82
N THR A 79 -8.52 14.43 7.85
CA THR A 79 -7.38 15.00 7.12
C THR A 79 -6.08 14.91 7.93
N GLU A 80 -6.18 14.73 9.25
CA GLU A 80 -5.05 14.51 10.15
C GLU A 80 -4.67 13.02 10.16
N CYS A 81 -4.12 12.53 9.05
CA CYS A 81 -3.85 11.10 8.82
C CYS A 81 -3.05 10.42 9.94
N ALA A 82 -2.16 11.17 10.60
CA ALA A 82 -1.34 10.67 11.70
C ALA A 82 -2.15 10.10 12.88
N ARG A 83 -3.41 10.51 13.04
CA ARG A 83 -4.29 9.99 14.11
C ARG A 83 -4.73 8.54 13.89
N GLY A 84 -4.76 8.07 12.64
CA GLY A 84 -5.19 6.71 12.28
C GLY A 84 -4.04 5.76 11.96
N MET A 85 -2.82 6.10 12.37
CA MET A 85 -1.59 5.38 12.01
C MET A 85 -0.73 5.13 13.25
N SER A 86 0.12 4.11 13.21
CA SER A 86 1.23 3.98 14.14
C SER A 86 2.15 5.20 14.06
N GLN A 87 2.89 5.48 15.14
CA GLN A 87 3.81 6.62 15.19
C GLN A 87 4.83 6.58 14.03
N GLN A 88 5.33 5.39 13.72
CA GLN A 88 6.31 5.13 12.69
C GLN A 88 5.71 5.32 11.29
N LEU A 89 4.51 4.80 11.02
CA LEU A 89 3.83 5.02 9.73
C LEU A 89 3.44 6.48 9.54
N ALA A 90 2.98 7.15 10.61
CA ALA A 90 2.71 8.58 10.59
C ALA A 90 3.97 9.39 10.28
N ALA A 91 5.14 8.97 10.74
CA ALA A 91 6.41 9.63 10.41
C ALA A 91 6.74 9.49 8.92
N VAL A 92 6.56 8.31 8.33
CA VAL A 92 6.72 8.06 6.89
C VAL A 92 5.76 8.95 6.08
N ALA A 93 4.47 8.95 6.44
CA ALA A 93 3.46 9.75 5.76
C ALA A 93 3.73 11.27 5.85
N ARG A 94 4.27 11.74 6.99
CA ARG A 94 4.66 13.15 7.19
C ARG A 94 5.89 13.56 6.38
N GLN A 95 6.87 12.68 6.22
CA GLN A 95 8.07 12.96 5.40
C GLN A 95 7.69 13.28 3.95
N GLY A 96 6.72 12.54 3.41
CA GLY A 96 6.16 12.81 2.09
C GLY A 96 5.31 14.08 1.99
N LYS A 97 4.82 14.63 3.13
CA LYS A 97 3.83 15.73 3.21
C LYS A 97 2.59 15.51 2.33
N GLY A 98 2.34 14.26 1.97
CA GLY A 98 1.46 13.90 0.87
C GLY A 98 0.11 13.38 1.30
N CYS A 99 -0.07 12.95 2.55
CA CYS A 99 -1.34 12.40 2.98
C CYS A 99 -2.42 13.49 3.01
N VAL A 100 -3.51 13.25 2.29
CA VAL A 100 -4.64 14.19 2.16
C VAL A 100 -5.81 13.77 3.03
N ARG A 101 -6.03 12.45 3.12
CA ARG A 101 -7.18 11.89 3.81
C ARG A 101 -6.89 10.47 4.22
N LEU A 102 -7.37 10.13 5.41
CA LEU A 102 -7.55 8.76 5.87
C LEU A 102 -9.04 8.54 6.09
N THR A 103 -9.58 7.45 5.54
CA THR A 103 -10.97 7.01 5.80
C THR A 103 -10.94 5.55 6.21
N ALA A 104 -11.52 5.24 7.37
CA ALA A 104 -11.59 3.89 7.91
C ALA A 104 -13.06 3.49 8.08
N ALA A 105 -13.39 2.25 7.74
CA ALA A 105 -14.70 1.66 7.94
C ALA A 105 -14.56 0.35 8.70
N LEU A 106 -15.38 0.18 9.74
CA LEU A 106 -15.47 -1.07 10.49
C LEU A 106 -16.59 -1.92 9.93
N PHE A 107 -16.28 -3.17 9.61
CA PHE A 107 -17.22 -4.17 9.15
C PHE A 107 -17.34 -5.32 10.13
N THR A 108 -18.53 -5.92 10.19
CA THR A 108 -18.76 -7.20 10.85
C THR A 108 -19.44 -8.18 9.89
N ASP A 109 -19.18 -9.47 10.04
CA ASP A 109 -19.83 -10.52 9.26
C ASP A 109 -21.28 -10.75 9.71
N ALA A 110 -22.01 -11.58 8.96
CA ALA A 110 -23.41 -11.88 9.25
C ALA A 110 -23.64 -12.51 10.63
N ASP A 111 -22.66 -13.27 11.14
CA ASP A 111 -22.72 -13.90 12.46
C ASP A 111 -22.22 -12.97 13.58
N ARG A 112 -21.79 -11.75 13.23
CA ARG A 112 -21.32 -10.70 14.14
C ARG A 112 -20.12 -11.14 14.99
N ARG A 113 -19.24 -11.94 14.40
CA ARG A 113 -18.06 -12.54 15.00
C ARG A 113 -16.78 -11.83 14.57
N SER A 114 -16.61 -11.53 13.29
CA SER A 114 -15.42 -10.82 12.82
C SER A 114 -15.61 -9.31 12.90
N GLN A 115 -14.51 -8.62 13.15
CA GLN A 115 -14.40 -7.17 13.16
C GLN A 115 -13.24 -6.78 12.27
N ILE A 116 -13.55 -6.20 11.11
CA ILE A 116 -12.57 -5.90 10.07
C ILE A 116 -12.60 -4.40 9.79
N THR A 117 -11.54 -3.70 10.18
CA THR A 117 -11.34 -2.29 9.82
C THR A 117 -10.62 -2.22 8.48
N VAL A 118 -11.26 -1.66 7.47
CA VAL A 118 -10.62 -1.34 6.19
C VAL A 118 -10.34 0.16 6.14
N THR A 119 -9.08 0.53 5.90
CA THR A 119 -8.63 1.93 5.87
C THR A 119 -8.07 2.29 4.51
N VAL A 120 -8.61 3.33 3.89
CA VAL A 120 -8.08 3.96 2.67
C VAL A 120 -7.30 5.20 3.07
N VAL A 121 -5.99 5.19 2.78
CA VAL A 121 -5.11 6.35 2.96
C VAL A 121 -4.78 6.90 1.58
N SER A 122 -5.17 8.15 1.32
CA SER A 122 -4.99 8.78 0.02
C SER A 122 -3.96 9.90 0.07
N PHE A 123 -3.13 9.95 -0.95
CA PHE A 123 -1.99 10.84 -1.06
C PHE A 123 -2.12 11.78 -2.28
N ARG A 124 -1.45 12.93 -2.22
CA ARG A 124 -1.33 13.84 -3.37
C ARG A 124 -0.48 13.23 -4.47
N ARG A 125 0.59 12.54 -4.10
CA ARG A 125 1.61 12.02 -5.02
C ARG A 125 1.68 10.50 -4.92
N ALA A 126 1.93 9.84 -6.05
CA ALA A 126 2.03 8.40 -6.11
C ALA A 126 3.25 7.87 -5.33
N GLU A 127 4.32 8.65 -5.30
CA GLU A 127 5.57 8.33 -4.59
C GLU A 127 5.34 8.22 -3.07
N ASP A 128 4.47 9.07 -2.51
CA ASP A 128 4.14 9.03 -1.08
C ASP A 128 3.33 7.76 -0.74
N SER A 129 2.39 7.39 -1.61
CA SER A 129 1.65 6.12 -1.52
C SER A 129 2.60 4.92 -1.59
N GLY A 130 3.51 4.93 -2.57
CA GLY A 130 4.52 3.89 -2.76
C GLY A 130 5.46 3.74 -1.56
N MET A 131 5.91 4.86 -0.96
CA MET A 131 6.74 4.83 0.24
C MET A 131 6.01 4.24 1.45
N VAL A 132 4.77 4.67 1.69
CA VAL A 132 3.93 4.14 2.78
C VAL A 132 3.65 2.64 2.59
N PHE A 133 3.26 2.23 1.38
CA PHE A 133 3.07 0.83 1.03
C PHE A 133 4.37 0.02 1.17
N GLY A 134 5.51 0.58 0.77
CA GLY A 134 6.82 -0.06 0.85
C GLY A 134 7.30 -0.27 2.28
N MET A 135 7.06 0.68 3.19
CA MET A 135 7.44 0.53 4.60
C MET A 135 6.53 -0.47 5.32
N ALA A 136 5.20 -0.37 5.12
CA ALA A 136 4.25 -1.38 5.59
C ALA A 136 4.56 -2.76 5.01
N SER A 137 4.91 -2.79 3.72
CA SER A 137 5.77 -3.76 3.01
C SER A 137 6.63 -4.68 3.88
N MET A 138 7.65 -4.03 4.41
CA MET A 138 8.82 -4.64 5.00
C MET A 138 8.59 -5.02 6.46
N ASP A 139 7.77 -4.23 7.18
CA ASP A 139 7.47 -4.48 8.59
C ASP A 139 6.00 -4.13 8.90
N PRO A 140 5.06 -5.08 8.65
CA PRO A 140 3.63 -4.88 8.92
C PRO A 140 3.29 -4.58 10.38
N VAL A 141 4.13 -5.02 11.33
CA VAL A 141 3.85 -4.89 12.76
C VAL A 141 4.16 -3.47 13.23
N THR A 142 5.26 -2.90 12.75
CA THR A 142 5.65 -1.52 13.06
C THR A 142 4.82 -0.48 12.29
N TYR A 143 4.54 -0.75 11.02
CA TYR A 143 3.92 0.20 10.09
C TYR A 143 2.45 -0.16 9.82
N GLN A 144 1.60 0.10 10.80
CA GLN A 144 0.18 -0.27 10.78
C GLN A 144 -0.76 0.94 10.86
N VAL A 145 -2.01 0.73 10.45
CA VAL A 145 -3.13 1.65 10.72
C VAL A 145 -3.89 1.19 11.96
N VAL A 146 -4.55 2.14 12.63
CA VAL A 146 -5.32 1.86 13.84
C VAL A 146 -6.67 1.23 13.46
N SER A 147 -7.02 0.13 14.12
CA SER A 147 -8.36 -0.46 14.02
C SER A 147 -9.39 0.42 14.73
N LEU A 148 -10.60 0.51 14.18
CA LEU A 148 -11.70 1.20 14.85
C LEU A 148 -12.32 0.29 15.92
N ASP A 149 -12.69 0.88 17.05
CA ASP A 149 -13.56 0.21 18.01
C ASP A 149 -15.00 0.28 17.53
N PRO A 150 -15.82 -0.77 17.76
CA PRO A 150 -17.23 -0.70 17.43
C PRO A 150 -17.95 0.36 18.28
N PRO A 151 -18.84 1.17 17.70
CA PRO A 151 -19.64 2.11 18.46
C PRO A 151 -20.63 1.36 19.37
N ALA A 152 -21.01 1.95 20.50
CA ALA A 152 -21.80 1.27 21.53
C ALA A 152 -23.14 0.73 20.99
N GLU A 153 -23.79 1.49 20.10
CA GLU A 153 -25.03 1.13 19.43
C GLU A 153 -24.89 -0.07 18.48
N ALA A 154 -23.68 -0.40 18.02
CA ALA A 154 -23.45 -1.59 17.22
C ALA A 154 -23.57 -2.86 18.05
N GLY A 155 -23.54 -2.81 19.38
CA GLY A 155 -23.69 -3.97 20.27
C GLY A 155 -22.65 -5.07 20.03
N LEU A 156 -21.49 -4.70 19.48
CA LEU A 156 -20.33 -5.59 19.30
C LEU A 156 -19.34 -5.38 20.45
N PRO A 157 -18.64 -6.43 20.91
CA PRO A 157 -17.61 -6.28 21.92
C PRO A 157 -16.41 -5.51 21.37
N THR A 158 -15.77 -4.67 22.20
CA THR A 158 -14.45 -4.14 21.85
C THR A 158 -13.42 -5.27 21.89
N VAL A 159 -12.59 -5.38 20.87
CA VAL A 159 -11.53 -6.40 20.82
C VAL A 159 -10.46 -6.07 21.87
N PRO A 160 -10.05 -7.05 22.72
CA PRO A 160 -9.00 -6.81 23.70
C PRO A 160 -7.68 -6.32 23.05
N PRO A 161 -6.99 -5.35 23.66
CA PRO A 161 -5.67 -4.93 23.18
C PRO A 161 -4.69 -6.10 23.13
N GLY A 162 -3.95 -6.23 22.02
CA GLY A 162 -2.98 -7.31 21.83
C GLY A 162 -3.58 -8.64 21.33
N SER A 163 -4.90 -8.74 21.16
CA SER A 163 -5.50 -9.89 20.47
C SER A 163 -4.90 -10.07 19.08
N PRO A 164 -4.62 -11.31 18.66
CA PRO A 164 -4.09 -11.57 17.34
C PRO A 164 -5.06 -11.12 16.26
N GLY A 165 -4.50 -10.79 15.12
CA GLY A 165 -5.27 -10.31 13.99
C GLY A 165 -4.54 -10.50 12.68
N VAL A 166 -5.27 -10.28 11.61
CA VAL A 166 -4.76 -10.34 10.25
C VAL A 166 -4.56 -8.91 9.77
N PHE A 167 -3.33 -8.58 9.41
CA PHE A 167 -3.00 -7.33 8.72
C PHE A 167 -2.72 -7.59 7.24
N ARG A 168 -3.43 -6.89 6.36
CA ARG A 168 -3.25 -6.97 4.90
C ARG A 168 -3.30 -5.58 4.28
N ARG A 169 -2.72 -5.45 3.09
CA ARG A 169 -2.67 -4.18 2.38
C ARG A 169 -2.54 -4.37 0.88
N LEU A 170 -3.06 -3.40 0.12
CA LEU A 170 -2.91 -3.27 -1.32
C LEU A 170 -2.59 -1.82 -1.66
N ALA A 171 -1.78 -1.62 -2.70
CA ALA A 171 -1.51 -0.31 -3.26
C ALA A 171 -2.40 -0.03 -4.47
N THR A 172 -2.81 1.23 -4.60
CA THR A 172 -3.32 1.83 -5.84
C THR A 172 -2.31 2.86 -6.36
N VAL A 173 -2.70 3.70 -7.32
CA VAL A 173 -1.80 4.72 -7.86
C VAL A 173 -1.49 5.78 -6.80
N ARG A 174 -2.51 6.30 -6.11
CA ARG A 174 -2.35 7.38 -5.12
C ARG A 174 -2.91 7.05 -3.74
N SER A 175 -3.30 5.80 -3.51
CA SER A 175 -3.84 5.36 -2.23
C SER A 175 -3.21 4.04 -1.80
N VAL A 176 -3.24 3.79 -0.49
CA VAL A 176 -2.97 2.49 0.10
C VAL A 176 -4.21 2.06 0.87
N VAL A 177 -4.68 0.84 0.59
CA VAL A 177 -5.79 0.24 1.32
C VAL A 177 -5.21 -0.77 2.30
N PHE A 178 -5.51 -0.60 3.58
CA PHE A 178 -5.15 -1.50 4.66
C PHE A 178 -6.40 -2.21 5.17
N ALA A 179 -6.24 -3.43 5.67
CA ALA A 179 -7.29 -4.15 6.36
C ALA A 179 -6.72 -4.84 7.61
N ASN A 180 -7.37 -4.58 8.74
CA ASN A 180 -7.09 -5.17 10.04
C ASN A 180 -8.29 -6.02 10.43
N GLY A 181 -8.16 -7.34 10.41
CA GLY A 181 -9.21 -8.27 10.85
C GLY A 181 -8.90 -8.87 12.21
N GLN A 182 -9.89 -8.90 13.09
CA GLN A 182 -9.83 -9.56 14.40
C GLN A 182 -11.15 -10.28 14.69
N TRP A 183 -11.11 -11.31 15.53
CA TRP A 183 -12.34 -11.86 16.09
C TRP A 183 -12.80 -11.01 17.26
N GLY A 184 -14.11 -10.75 17.36
CA GLY A 184 -14.71 -9.93 18.42
C GLY A 184 -14.55 -10.53 19.82
N ASP A 185 -14.37 -11.85 19.92
CA ASP A 185 -14.05 -12.55 21.17
C ASP A 185 -12.55 -12.53 21.52
N GLY A 186 -11.72 -11.95 20.64
CA GLY A 186 -10.27 -11.90 20.78
C GLY A 186 -9.56 -13.25 20.57
N SER A 187 -10.26 -14.27 20.08
CA SER A 187 -9.69 -15.61 19.90
C SER A 187 -8.61 -15.65 18.80
N GLU A 188 -7.69 -16.61 18.93
CA GLU A 188 -6.64 -16.86 17.92
C GLU A 188 -7.04 -17.95 16.92
N THR A 189 -8.24 -18.53 17.09
CA THR A 189 -8.67 -19.69 16.30
C THR A 189 -9.15 -19.26 14.90
N ALA A 190 -9.19 -20.21 13.97
CA ALA A 190 -9.69 -19.97 12.61
C ALA A 190 -9.03 -18.81 11.85
N GLU A 191 -7.73 -18.58 12.07
CA GLU A 191 -6.93 -17.55 11.37
C GLU A 191 -7.09 -17.59 9.85
N ALA A 192 -7.21 -18.79 9.26
CA ALA A 192 -7.41 -18.95 7.82
C ALA A 192 -8.76 -18.37 7.35
N ALA A 193 -9.82 -18.52 8.15
CA ALA A 193 -11.13 -17.93 7.86
C ALA A 193 -11.05 -16.40 7.98
N LEU A 194 -10.49 -15.89 9.09
CA LEU A 194 -10.30 -14.45 9.29
C LEU A 194 -9.45 -13.83 8.18
N THR A 195 -8.41 -14.54 7.73
CA THR A 195 -7.57 -14.12 6.60
C THR A 195 -8.39 -13.99 5.32
N LYS A 196 -9.20 -15.00 5.00
CA LYS A 196 -10.06 -14.99 3.82
C LYS A 196 -11.04 -13.82 3.84
N GLU A 197 -11.68 -13.58 4.99
CA GLU A 197 -12.64 -12.49 5.17
C GLU A 197 -11.97 -11.11 5.02
N THR A 198 -10.84 -10.92 5.71
CA THR A 198 -10.05 -9.68 5.68
C THR A 198 -9.57 -9.35 4.28
N GLU A 199 -9.03 -10.33 3.56
CA GLU A 199 -8.60 -10.13 2.19
C GLU A 199 -9.76 -9.91 1.21
N GLY A 200 -10.92 -10.53 1.47
CA GLY A 200 -12.13 -10.34 0.70
C GLY A 200 -12.60 -8.88 0.73
N LEU A 201 -12.72 -8.31 1.93
CA LEU A 201 -13.08 -6.90 2.12
C LEU A 201 -11.99 -5.95 1.60
N LEU A 202 -10.71 -6.25 1.84
CA LEU A 202 -9.59 -5.49 1.31
C LEU A 202 -9.66 -5.38 -0.21
N ARG A 203 -9.82 -6.51 -0.91
CA ARG A 203 -9.93 -6.54 -2.38
C ARG A 203 -11.15 -5.77 -2.86
N HIS A 204 -12.30 -5.93 -2.22
CA HIS A 204 -13.53 -5.22 -2.58
C HIS A 204 -13.38 -3.69 -2.52
N VAL A 205 -12.80 -3.18 -1.43
CA VAL A 205 -12.57 -1.73 -1.26
C VAL A 205 -11.48 -1.26 -2.21
N ASN A 206 -10.39 -2.03 -2.37
CA ASN A 206 -9.35 -1.72 -3.34
C ASN A 206 -9.89 -1.59 -4.77
N ASP A 207 -10.72 -2.53 -5.22
CA ASP A 207 -11.35 -2.49 -6.54
C ASP A 207 -12.21 -1.21 -6.71
N THR A 208 -12.90 -0.79 -5.65
CA THR A 208 -13.68 0.46 -5.62
C THR A 208 -12.79 1.69 -5.76
N VAL A 209 -11.68 1.74 -5.03
CA VAL A 209 -10.70 2.84 -5.09
C VAL A 209 -10.01 2.89 -6.46
N VAL A 210 -9.60 1.75 -7.01
CA VAL A 210 -9.01 1.65 -8.35
C VAL A 210 -10.00 2.14 -9.40
N ALA A 211 -11.26 1.69 -9.36
CA ALA A 211 -12.28 2.14 -10.30
C ALA A 211 -12.51 3.67 -10.24
N TYR A 212 -12.42 4.27 -9.06
CA TYR A 212 -12.47 5.72 -8.90
C TYR A 212 -11.25 6.42 -9.52
N GLU A 213 -10.05 5.93 -9.21
CA GLU A 213 -8.78 6.50 -9.72
C GLU A 213 -8.66 6.38 -11.24
N GLU A 214 -9.17 5.30 -11.83
CA GLU A 214 -9.25 5.08 -13.28
C GLU A 214 -10.42 5.85 -13.94
N GLY A 215 -11.33 6.40 -13.16
CA GLY A 215 -12.47 7.15 -13.64
C GLY A 215 -13.67 6.36 -14.14
N LYS A 216 -13.73 5.08 -13.78
CA LYS A 216 -14.84 4.16 -14.10
C LYS A 216 -15.98 4.22 -13.07
N GLY A 217 -15.79 4.87 -11.92
CA GLY A 217 -16.77 4.96 -10.82
C GLY A 217 -17.80 6.09 -10.90
N GLY A 218 -18.17 6.56 -12.10
CA GLY A 218 -18.93 7.82 -12.30
C GLY A 218 -20.23 7.72 -13.11
N SER A 219 -20.82 6.53 -13.28
CA SER A 219 -22.16 6.40 -13.86
C SER A 219 -23.08 5.68 -12.88
N LEU A 220 -23.68 6.44 -11.97
CA LEU A 220 -24.94 6.13 -11.30
C LEU A 220 -25.78 7.40 -11.28
#